data_AF-A0A803R7G6-F1
#
_entry.id   AF-A0A803R7G6-F1
#
_cell.length_a   1.000
_cell.length_b   1.000
_cell.length_c   1.000
_cell.angle_alpha   90.00
_cell.angle_beta   90.00
_cell.angle_gamma   90.00
#
_symmetry.space_group_name_H-M   'P 1'
#
loop_
_entity.id
_entity.type
_entity.pdbx_description
1 polymer ?
#
loop_
_entity_poly.entity_id
_entity_poly.type
_entity_poly.pdbx_seq_one_letter_code
_entity_poly.pdbx_strand_id
1 'polypeptide(L)'
;MALQLGDKDFAEWCKTKYLKAKPVFESMLWNGSYFNYDSGSSNNSKSIQADQLAGQWYTASSGLPSLFDDFKIKSALQKIYDFNVMKVKGGRMGAVNGMHPNGKVDETCMQSREIWTGVTYGVAATMILAGMEEQAFATAEGIFTAGWSEDGYGYWFQTPEGWTIDGHFRSLIYMRPLSIWGMQWALSMPKAILEAPKINVMDRIHLSPNTNGLRKSHTHGQTGVRKIATKAKCFGNSVFNCSC
;
A
#
# COMPACT_ATOMS: atom_id res chain seq x y z
N MET A 1 17.21 -0.06 5.64
CA MET A 1 17.43 -1.27 6.48
C MET A 1 18.69 -2.03 6.08
N ALA A 2 18.78 -2.66 4.91
CA ALA A 2 19.95 -3.47 4.48
C ALA A 2 21.31 -2.78 4.67
N LEU A 3 21.43 -1.51 4.26
CA LEU A 3 22.64 -0.69 4.50
C LEU A 3 23.01 -0.56 5.98
N GLN A 4 22.03 -0.43 6.89
CA GLN A 4 22.27 -0.31 8.33
C GLN A 4 22.74 -1.64 8.94
N LEU A 5 22.35 -2.76 8.34
CA LEU A 5 22.77 -4.10 8.74
C LEU A 5 24.08 -4.55 8.08
N GLY A 6 24.70 -3.70 7.24
CA GLY A 6 25.91 -4.04 6.50
C GLY A 6 25.71 -4.95 5.28
N ASP A 7 24.47 -5.32 4.95
CA ASP A 7 24.14 -6.14 3.78
C ASP A 7 24.09 -5.25 2.52
N LYS A 8 25.28 -5.03 1.94
CA LYS A 8 25.47 -4.16 0.76
C LYS A 8 24.88 -4.79 -0.51
N ASP A 9 24.96 -6.11 -0.65
CA ASP A 9 24.47 -6.80 -1.84
C ASP A 9 22.96 -6.74 -1.93
N PHE A 10 22.26 -6.98 -0.82
CA PHE A 10 20.81 -6.86 -0.77
C PHE A 10 20.36 -5.40 -0.93
N ALA A 11 21.09 -4.44 -0.35
CA ALA A 11 20.82 -3.02 -0.55
C ALA A 11 20.87 -2.61 -2.04
N GLU A 12 21.90 -3.06 -2.77
CA GLU A 12 22.05 -2.76 -4.20
C GLU A 12 20.98 -3.47 -5.04
N TRP A 13 20.60 -4.70 -4.66
CA TRP A 13 19.49 -5.40 -5.29
C TRP A 13 18.16 -4.64 -5.13
N CYS A 14 17.82 -4.21 -3.91
CA CYS A 14 16.61 -3.42 -3.64
C CYS A 14 16.60 -2.11 -4.43
N LYS A 15 17.74 -1.40 -4.45
CA LYS A 15 17.90 -0.16 -5.19
C LYS A 15 17.70 -0.37 -6.70
N THR A 16 18.32 -1.41 -7.26
CA THR A 16 18.17 -1.75 -8.69
C THR A 16 16.73 -2.06 -9.05
N LYS A 17 16.01 -2.79 -8.18
CA LYS A 17 14.58 -3.09 -8.37
C LYS A 17 13.74 -1.81 -8.34
N TYR A 18 13.97 -0.93 -7.37
CA TYR A 18 13.27 0.34 -7.26
C TYR A 18 13.48 1.23 -8.49
N LEU A 19 14.73 1.42 -8.93
CA LEU A 19 15.06 2.27 -10.08
C LEU A 19 14.47 1.75 -11.40
N LYS A 20 14.27 0.44 -11.53
CA LYS A 20 13.59 -0.16 -12.69
C LYS A 20 12.07 -0.06 -12.59
N ALA A 21 11.50 -0.25 -11.40
CA ALA A 21 10.05 -0.30 -11.20
C ALA A 21 9.39 1.08 -11.24
N LYS A 22 10.00 2.10 -10.62
CA LYS A 22 9.44 3.46 -10.52
C LYS A 22 9.03 4.06 -11.87
N PRO A 23 9.90 4.15 -12.90
CA PRO A 23 9.52 4.76 -14.17
C PRO A 23 8.42 3.97 -14.89
N VAL A 24 8.41 2.64 -14.78
CA VAL A 24 7.35 1.80 -15.37
C VAL A 24 6.01 2.03 -14.67
N PHE A 25 5.99 2.06 -13.33
CA PHE A 25 4.77 2.34 -12.57
C PHE A 25 4.17 3.69 -12.97
N GLU A 26 4.99 4.74 -12.99
CA GLU A 26 4.54 6.06 -13.39
C GLU A 26 4.05 6.09 -14.84
N SER A 27 4.80 5.52 -15.80
CA SER A 27 4.39 5.54 -17.21
C SER A 27 3.09 4.78 -17.47
N MET A 28 2.82 3.73 -16.69
CA MET A 28 1.65 2.88 -16.90
C MET A 28 0.38 3.43 -16.21
N LEU A 29 0.53 4.10 -15.07
CA LEU A 29 -0.61 4.43 -14.21
C LEU A 29 -0.88 5.94 -14.10
N TRP A 30 0.12 6.81 -14.21
CA TRP A 30 -0.10 8.25 -14.11
C TRP A 30 -0.85 8.76 -15.35
N ASN A 31 -2.05 9.30 -15.15
CA ASN A 31 -2.91 9.77 -16.24
C ASN A 31 -2.92 11.29 -16.42
N GLY A 32 -2.04 12.02 -15.72
CA GLY A 32 -2.00 13.49 -15.71
C GLY A 32 -2.72 14.15 -14.54
N SER A 33 -3.53 13.41 -13.76
CA SER A 33 -4.21 13.94 -12.57
C SER A 33 -4.21 12.99 -11.36
N TYR A 34 -4.21 11.68 -11.57
CA TYR A 34 -4.13 10.67 -10.52
C TYR A 34 -3.52 9.38 -11.11
N PHE A 35 -3.32 8.36 -10.27
CA PHE A 35 -2.89 7.05 -10.73
C PHE A 35 -4.10 6.17 -11.00
N ASN A 36 -4.19 5.62 -12.21
CA ASN A 36 -5.19 4.62 -12.58
C ASN A 36 -5.15 3.43 -11.60
N TYR A 37 -6.30 2.80 -11.36
CA TYR A 37 -6.42 1.63 -10.49
C TYR A 37 -5.50 0.49 -10.92
N ASP A 38 -5.47 0.20 -12.22
CA ASP A 38 -4.55 -0.76 -12.81
C ASP A 38 -4.19 -0.37 -14.25
N SER A 39 -3.31 -1.15 -14.88
CA SER A 39 -2.87 -0.95 -16.27
C SER A 39 -3.74 -1.67 -17.30
N GLY A 40 -4.92 -2.14 -16.91
CA GLY A 40 -5.85 -2.84 -17.78
C GLY A 40 -6.64 -1.89 -18.69
N SER A 41 -7.52 -2.47 -19.50
CA SER A 41 -8.41 -1.77 -20.42
C SER A 41 -9.88 -1.80 -19.99
N SER A 42 -10.17 -2.34 -18.80
CA SER A 42 -11.53 -2.43 -18.27
C SER A 42 -12.07 -1.06 -17.89
N ASN A 43 -13.40 -0.94 -17.75
CA ASN A 43 -14.01 0.33 -17.36
C ASN A 43 -13.55 0.80 -15.97
N ASN A 44 -13.26 -0.11 -15.05
CA ASN A 44 -12.76 0.20 -13.69
C ASN A 44 -11.24 0.36 -13.61
N SER A 45 -10.48 0.06 -14.68
CA SER A 45 -9.03 0.31 -14.71
C SER A 45 -8.70 1.79 -14.49
N LYS A 46 -9.63 2.70 -14.81
CA LYS A 46 -9.52 4.15 -14.59
C LYS A 46 -10.25 4.63 -13.32
N SER A 47 -10.73 3.73 -12.46
CA SER A 47 -11.35 4.14 -11.21
C SER A 47 -10.32 4.83 -10.31
N ILE A 48 -10.77 5.86 -9.62
CA ILE A 48 -10.01 6.57 -8.60
C ILE A 48 -10.10 5.72 -7.34
N GLN A 49 -9.01 5.01 -7.03
CA GLN A 49 -8.92 4.23 -5.80
C GLN A 49 -8.50 5.13 -4.64
N ALA A 50 -9.22 5.06 -3.52
CA ALA A 50 -8.89 5.85 -2.32
C ALA A 50 -7.47 5.54 -1.82
N ASP A 51 -7.05 4.27 -1.87
CA ASP A 51 -5.76 3.81 -1.36
C ASP A 51 -4.63 3.76 -2.42
N GLN A 52 -4.79 4.46 -3.56
CA GLN A 52 -3.81 4.41 -4.67
C GLN A 52 -2.39 4.87 -4.27
N LEU A 53 -2.26 5.60 -3.15
CA LEU A 53 -1.01 6.12 -2.61
C LEU A 53 -0.55 5.43 -1.31
N ALA A 54 -1.05 4.23 -0.98
CA ALA A 54 -0.64 3.47 0.21
C ALA A 54 0.90 3.34 0.35
N GLY A 55 1.60 3.10 -0.76
CA GLY A 55 3.07 3.04 -0.76
C GLY A 55 3.72 4.36 -0.38
N GLN A 56 3.17 5.48 -0.86
CA GLN A 56 3.66 6.83 -0.55
C GLN A 56 3.38 7.19 0.92
N TRP A 57 2.25 6.74 1.47
CA TRP A 57 1.96 6.87 2.90
C TRP A 57 3.04 6.21 3.75
N TYR A 58 3.39 4.95 3.43
CA TYR A 58 4.39 4.19 4.17
C TYR A 58 5.79 4.79 4.04
N THR A 59 6.20 5.25 2.85
CA THR A 59 7.52 5.87 2.68
C THR A 59 7.64 7.16 3.47
N ALA A 60 6.64 8.05 3.38
CA ALA A 60 6.62 9.30 4.12
C ALA A 60 6.60 9.05 5.64
N SER A 61 5.75 8.12 6.12
CA SER A 61 5.69 7.76 7.54
C SER A 61 6.99 7.16 8.07
N SER A 62 7.81 6.57 7.19
CA SER A 62 9.09 5.94 7.54
C SER A 62 10.30 6.88 7.37
N GLY A 63 10.09 8.15 7.00
CA GLY A 63 11.19 9.07 6.69
C GLY A 63 11.97 8.75 5.42
N LEU A 64 11.41 7.95 4.52
CA LEU A 64 12.04 7.63 3.25
C LEU A 64 11.72 8.73 2.21
N PRO A 65 12.57 8.92 1.20
CA PRO A 65 12.27 9.82 0.10
C PRO A 65 10.94 9.48 -0.58
N SER A 66 10.21 10.51 -1.03
CA SER A 66 8.95 10.34 -1.76
C SER A 66 9.10 9.44 -2.99
N LEU A 67 8.10 8.59 -3.20
CA LEU A 67 8.03 7.72 -4.37
C LEU A 67 7.72 8.53 -5.63
N PHE A 68 6.95 9.60 -5.52
CA PHE A 68 6.48 10.42 -6.63
C PHE A 68 6.82 11.90 -6.40
N ASP A 69 6.76 12.69 -7.48
CA ASP A 69 6.91 14.14 -7.39
C ASP A 69 5.76 14.75 -6.58
N ASP A 70 6.04 15.81 -5.81
CA ASP A 70 5.08 16.44 -4.91
C ASP A 70 3.76 16.85 -5.60
N PHE A 71 3.84 17.30 -6.85
CA PHE A 71 2.65 17.68 -7.61
C PHE A 71 1.75 16.47 -7.94
N LYS A 72 2.33 15.29 -8.21
CA LYS A 72 1.56 14.06 -8.47
C LYS A 72 0.86 13.58 -7.21
N ILE A 73 1.58 13.64 -6.08
CA ILE A 73 1.05 13.28 -4.75
C ILE A 73 -0.15 14.18 -4.41
N LYS A 74 0.05 15.50 -4.44
CA LYS A 74 -1.02 16.47 -4.12
C LYS A 74 -2.19 16.38 -5.10
N SER A 75 -1.92 16.23 -6.39
CA SER A 75 -2.97 16.11 -7.41
C SER A 75 -3.83 14.85 -7.22
N ALA A 76 -3.20 13.70 -6.94
CA ALA A 76 -3.92 12.45 -6.67
C ALA A 76 -4.71 12.51 -5.34
N LEU A 77 -4.13 13.04 -4.26
CA LEU A 77 -4.84 13.22 -2.99
C LEU A 77 -6.01 14.19 -3.11
N GLN A 78 -5.83 15.31 -3.82
CA GLN A 78 -6.93 16.23 -4.10
C GLN A 78 -8.02 15.54 -4.94
N LYS A 79 -7.64 14.69 -5.91
CA LYS A 79 -8.61 13.91 -6.68
C LYS A 79 -9.42 12.98 -5.79
N ILE A 80 -8.78 12.25 -4.87
CA ILE A 80 -9.44 11.37 -3.90
C ILE A 80 -10.40 12.17 -3.03
N TYR A 81 -9.97 13.33 -2.53
CA TYR A 81 -10.83 14.21 -1.74
C TYR A 81 -12.06 14.68 -2.54
N ASP A 82 -11.84 15.26 -3.72
CA ASP A 82 -12.92 15.83 -4.54
C ASP A 82 -13.93 14.77 -5.01
N PHE A 83 -13.50 13.52 -5.19
CA PHE A 83 -14.32 12.43 -5.70
C PHE A 83 -14.76 11.48 -4.59
N ASN A 84 -13.83 10.67 -4.09
CA ASN A 84 -14.13 9.58 -3.16
C ASN A 84 -14.69 10.05 -1.82
N VAL A 85 -14.41 11.30 -1.42
CA VAL A 85 -14.93 11.91 -0.19
C VAL A 85 -16.11 12.83 -0.51
N MET A 86 -15.87 13.93 -1.23
CA MET A 86 -16.87 15.00 -1.35
C MET A 86 -18.10 14.63 -2.19
N LYS A 87 -17.99 13.72 -3.17
CA LYS A 87 -19.16 13.22 -3.92
C LYS A 87 -19.97 12.18 -3.14
N VAL A 88 -19.50 11.74 -1.99
CA VAL A 88 -20.18 10.77 -1.12
C VAL A 88 -20.80 11.52 0.06
N LYS A 89 -22.10 11.80 -0.04
CA LYS A 89 -22.87 12.51 1.03
C LYS A 89 -22.19 13.79 1.54
N GLY A 90 -21.53 14.53 0.64
CA GLY A 90 -20.83 15.77 1.00
C GLY A 90 -19.64 15.57 1.94
N GLY A 91 -18.96 14.43 1.88
CA GLY A 91 -17.79 14.12 2.71
C GLY A 91 -18.10 13.55 4.09
N ARG A 92 -19.39 13.42 4.46
CA ARG A 92 -19.83 13.04 5.81
C ARG A 92 -19.74 11.55 6.15
N MET A 93 -19.07 10.75 5.32
CA MET A 93 -19.02 9.28 5.50
C MET A 93 -17.63 8.67 5.42
N GLY A 94 -16.59 9.44 5.07
CA GLY A 94 -15.25 8.94 4.74
C GLY A 94 -15.04 8.76 3.24
N ALA A 95 -13.98 8.04 2.85
CA ALA A 95 -13.62 7.86 1.44
C ALA A 95 -14.14 6.51 0.91
N VAL A 96 -15.02 6.54 -0.10
CA VAL A 96 -15.42 5.29 -0.80
C VAL A 96 -14.22 4.73 -1.57
N ASN A 97 -14.04 3.41 -1.57
CA ASN A 97 -12.84 2.78 -2.09
C ASN A 97 -12.61 3.04 -3.58
N GLY A 98 -13.66 2.95 -4.40
CA GLY A 98 -13.58 3.14 -5.85
C GLY A 98 -14.62 4.15 -6.34
N MET A 99 -14.17 5.10 -7.16
CA MET A 99 -15.05 6.03 -7.86
C MET A 99 -14.63 6.17 -9.31
N HIS A 100 -15.57 6.07 -10.23
CA HIS A 100 -15.30 6.32 -11.63
C HIS A 100 -14.98 7.81 -11.88
N PRO A 101 -14.25 8.16 -12.96
CA PRO A 101 -13.89 9.55 -13.28
C PRO A 101 -15.09 10.45 -13.59
N ASN A 102 -16.26 9.86 -13.85
CA ASN A 102 -17.53 10.58 -14.01
C ASN A 102 -18.22 10.90 -12.68
N GLY A 103 -17.64 10.50 -11.54
CA GLY A 103 -18.17 10.74 -10.20
C GLY A 103 -19.17 9.71 -9.69
N LYS A 104 -19.46 8.64 -10.44
CA LYS A 104 -20.26 7.52 -9.94
C LYS A 104 -19.40 6.57 -9.11
N VAL A 105 -19.96 6.07 -8.01
CA VAL A 105 -19.33 5.01 -7.21
C VAL A 105 -19.07 3.80 -8.11
N ASP A 106 -17.91 3.19 -7.95
CA ASP A 106 -17.56 1.97 -8.66
C ASP A 106 -18.27 0.78 -7.99
N GLU A 107 -19.19 0.15 -8.70
CA GLU A 107 -19.96 -1.00 -8.25
C GLU A 107 -19.49 -2.33 -8.85
N THR A 108 -18.29 -2.35 -9.47
CA THR A 108 -17.76 -3.57 -10.12
C THR A 108 -17.50 -4.71 -9.13
N CYS A 109 -17.28 -4.41 -7.85
CA CYS A 109 -17.26 -5.41 -6.79
C CYS A 109 -17.84 -4.88 -5.47
N MET A 110 -18.04 -5.79 -4.51
CA MET A 110 -18.53 -5.42 -3.18
C MET A 110 -17.63 -4.38 -2.51
N GLN A 111 -16.31 -4.52 -2.67
CA GLN A 111 -15.33 -3.74 -1.94
C GLN A 111 -15.18 -2.33 -2.53
N SER A 112 -15.37 -2.16 -3.84
CA SER A 112 -15.20 -0.86 -4.50
C SER A 112 -16.26 0.16 -4.06
N ARG A 113 -17.47 -0.30 -3.72
CA ARG A 113 -18.57 0.54 -3.21
C ARG A 113 -18.57 0.77 -1.71
N GLU A 114 -17.66 0.12 -0.98
CA GLU A 114 -17.53 0.29 0.47
C GLU A 114 -16.62 1.47 0.80
N ILE A 115 -16.87 2.07 1.96
CA ILE A 115 -15.95 2.95 2.65
C ILE A 115 -15.24 2.10 3.69
N TRP A 116 -13.93 1.93 3.56
CA TRP A 116 -13.14 1.26 4.59
C TRP A 116 -12.63 2.29 5.59
N THR A 117 -12.98 2.09 6.86
CA THR A 117 -12.71 3.04 7.95
C THR A 117 -11.21 3.26 8.10
N GLY A 118 -10.44 2.18 8.15
CA GLY A 118 -8.99 2.25 8.30
C GLY A 118 -8.26 2.75 7.05
N VAL A 119 -8.79 2.53 5.85
CA VAL A 119 -8.23 3.14 4.62
C VAL A 119 -8.45 4.64 4.65
N THR A 120 -9.65 5.10 5.04
CA THR A 120 -9.96 6.53 5.13
C THR A 120 -8.98 7.26 6.06
N TYR A 121 -8.68 6.69 7.23
CA TYR A 121 -7.66 7.25 8.13
C TYR A 121 -6.24 7.21 7.56
N GLY A 122 -5.87 6.17 6.80
CA GLY A 122 -4.60 6.12 6.08
C GLY A 122 -4.48 7.21 5.01
N VAL A 123 -5.55 7.45 4.26
CA VAL A 123 -5.65 8.55 3.29
C VAL A 123 -5.51 9.90 4.01
N ALA A 124 -6.22 10.11 5.12
CA ALA A 124 -6.10 11.33 5.92
C ALA A 124 -4.68 11.54 6.45
N ALA A 125 -4.01 10.50 6.95
CA ALA A 125 -2.61 10.57 7.37
C ALA A 125 -1.69 10.97 6.20
N THR A 126 -1.94 10.43 5.01
CA THR A 126 -1.19 10.77 3.79
C THR A 126 -1.42 12.22 3.37
N MET A 127 -2.63 12.74 3.52
CA MET A 127 -2.97 14.15 3.29
C MET A 127 -2.21 15.07 4.25
N ILE A 128 -2.12 14.74 5.54
CA ILE A 128 -1.32 15.50 6.53
C ILE A 128 0.16 15.52 6.10
N LEU A 129 0.73 14.37 5.74
CA LEU A 129 2.13 14.27 5.27
C LEU A 129 2.39 15.05 3.98
N ALA A 130 1.36 15.32 3.18
CA ALA A 130 1.44 16.16 1.98
C ALA A 130 1.11 17.65 2.23
N GLY A 131 0.83 18.05 3.48
CA GLY A 131 0.46 19.41 3.86
C GLY A 131 -0.98 19.79 3.51
N MET A 132 -1.88 18.82 3.44
CA MET A 132 -3.32 18.98 3.13
C MET A 132 -4.18 18.72 4.38
N GLU A 133 -3.86 19.39 5.48
CA GLU A 133 -4.45 19.12 6.80
C GLU A 133 -5.97 19.31 6.82
N GLU A 134 -6.50 20.36 6.18
CA GLU A 134 -7.94 20.61 6.12
C GLU A 134 -8.69 19.45 5.46
N GLN A 135 -8.24 19.02 4.28
CA GLN A 135 -8.79 17.87 3.57
C GLN A 135 -8.66 16.58 4.38
N ALA A 136 -7.54 16.42 5.10
CA ALA A 136 -7.32 15.26 5.95
C ALA A 136 -8.35 15.14 7.07
N PHE A 137 -8.55 16.23 7.83
CA PHE A 137 -9.51 16.26 8.92
C PHE A 137 -10.94 16.12 8.42
N ALA A 138 -11.32 16.78 7.34
CA ALA A 138 -12.64 16.60 6.72
C ALA A 138 -12.88 15.15 6.27
N THR A 139 -11.86 14.50 5.68
CA THR A 139 -11.93 13.08 5.28
C THR A 139 -12.12 12.14 6.48
N ALA A 140 -11.34 12.36 7.55
CA ALA A 140 -11.41 11.56 8.77
C ALA A 140 -12.70 11.80 9.59
N GLU A 141 -13.18 13.04 9.63
CA GLU A 141 -14.42 13.44 10.29
C GLU A 141 -15.63 12.70 9.70
N GLY A 142 -15.60 12.35 8.41
CA GLY A 142 -16.64 11.53 7.80
C GLY A 142 -16.84 10.17 8.49
N ILE A 143 -15.75 9.54 8.98
CA ILE A 143 -15.84 8.28 9.74
C ILE A 143 -16.49 8.51 11.11
N PHE A 144 -16.14 9.61 11.79
CA PHE A 144 -16.77 9.99 13.05
C PHE A 144 -18.26 10.31 12.85
N THR A 145 -18.58 11.13 11.85
CA THR A 145 -19.95 11.55 11.56
C THR A 145 -20.84 10.36 11.25
N ALA A 146 -20.44 9.49 10.31
CA ALA A 146 -21.26 8.34 9.94
C ALA A 146 -21.26 7.24 11.01
N GLY A 147 -20.14 6.98 11.67
CA GLY A 147 -20.00 5.82 12.56
C GLY A 147 -20.31 6.10 14.04
N TRP A 148 -20.02 7.30 14.53
CA TRP A 148 -19.93 7.60 15.96
C TRP A 148 -20.84 8.73 16.44
N SER A 149 -21.28 9.63 15.56
CA SER A 149 -22.18 10.73 15.95
C SER A 149 -23.58 10.23 16.32
N GLU A 150 -24.35 11.07 17.01
CA GLU A 150 -25.74 10.78 17.40
C GLU A 150 -26.65 10.51 16.19
N ASP A 151 -26.40 11.19 15.08
CA ASP A 151 -27.13 11.03 13.80
C ASP A 151 -26.54 9.91 12.91
N GLY A 152 -25.50 9.22 13.39
CA GLY A 152 -24.80 8.17 12.66
C GLY A 152 -25.44 6.79 12.78
N TYR A 153 -24.72 5.76 12.34
CA TYR A 153 -25.19 4.37 12.30
C TYR A 153 -24.97 3.57 13.59
N GLY A 154 -24.34 4.17 14.61
CA GLY A 154 -24.20 3.55 15.93
C GLY A 154 -23.09 2.51 16.06
N TYR A 155 -21.91 2.77 15.48
CA TYR A 155 -20.74 1.88 15.51
C TYR A 155 -19.76 2.15 16.64
N TRP A 156 -20.16 2.91 17.66
CA TRP A 156 -19.34 3.19 18.84
C TRP A 156 -18.83 1.90 19.50
N PHE A 157 -17.54 1.88 19.81
CA PHE A 157 -16.82 0.77 20.44
C PHE A 157 -16.80 -0.55 19.65
N GLN A 158 -17.25 -0.53 18.39
CA GLN A 158 -17.32 -1.70 17.53
C GLN A 158 -17.07 -1.36 16.06
N THR A 159 -16.29 -0.31 15.80
CA THR A 159 -16.03 0.24 14.46
C THR A 159 -15.74 -0.87 13.43
N PRO A 160 -16.50 -0.96 12.32
CA PRO A 160 -16.35 -2.02 11.34
C PRO A 160 -15.14 -1.81 10.42
N GLU A 161 -14.80 -2.84 9.64
CA GLU A 161 -13.88 -2.72 8.49
C GLU A 161 -14.38 -1.66 7.52
N GLY A 162 -15.67 -1.71 7.19
CA GLY A 162 -16.27 -0.73 6.31
C GLY A 162 -17.78 -0.80 6.24
N TRP A 163 -18.36 0.15 5.52
CA TRP A 163 -19.80 0.26 5.27
C TRP A 163 -20.10 0.78 3.87
N THR A 164 -21.31 0.52 3.39
CA THR A 164 -21.85 1.14 2.17
C THR A 164 -22.53 2.48 2.47
N ILE A 165 -22.92 3.23 1.43
CA ILE A 165 -23.48 4.59 1.55
C ILE A 165 -24.84 4.64 2.27
N ASP A 166 -25.56 3.52 2.26
CA ASP A 166 -26.81 3.31 3.01
C ASP A 166 -26.57 2.81 4.45
N GLY A 167 -25.29 2.67 4.84
CA GLY A 167 -24.89 2.34 6.20
C GLY A 167 -24.65 0.87 6.45
N HIS A 168 -24.99 -0.07 5.56
CA HIS A 168 -24.75 -1.50 5.84
C HIS A 168 -23.26 -1.78 6.07
N PHE A 169 -22.93 -2.33 7.23
CA PHE A 169 -21.54 -2.58 7.64
C PHE A 169 -21.06 -3.99 7.30
N ARG A 170 -19.74 -4.16 7.30
CA ARG A 170 -19.06 -5.46 7.25
C ARG A 170 -17.99 -5.54 8.33
N SER A 171 -18.02 -6.64 9.09
CA SER A 171 -17.03 -6.99 10.14
C SER A 171 -16.86 -5.93 11.22
N LEU A 172 -17.71 -5.93 12.26
CA LEU A 172 -17.59 -5.09 13.45
C LEU A 172 -16.33 -5.44 14.28
N ILE A 173 -15.96 -4.54 15.19
CA ILE A 173 -14.81 -4.70 16.12
C ILE A 173 -13.53 -4.99 15.34
N TYR A 174 -13.28 -4.18 14.30
CA TYR A 174 -12.20 -4.46 13.36
C TYR A 174 -10.90 -3.75 13.73
N MET A 175 -9.77 -4.34 13.35
CA MET A 175 -8.45 -3.81 13.68
C MET A 175 -8.09 -2.57 12.85
N ARG A 176 -8.45 -2.56 11.55
CA ARG A 176 -8.01 -1.52 10.60
C ARG A 176 -8.33 -0.07 11.03
N PRO A 177 -9.48 0.27 11.65
CA PRO A 177 -9.74 1.62 12.14
C PRO A 177 -8.68 2.20 13.10
N LEU A 178 -7.85 1.36 13.74
CA LEU A 178 -6.73 1.83 14.57
C LEU A 178 -5.69 2.63 13.77
N SER A 179 -5.72 2.61 12.43
CA SER A 179 -4.89 3.46 11.58
C SER A 179 -5.14 4.96 11.75
N ILE A 180 -6.18 5.39 12.49
CA ILE A 180 -6.33 6.78 12.96
C ILE A 180 -5.07 7.31 13.66
N TRP A 181 -4.33 6.46 14.36
CA TRP A 181 -3.05 6.83 14.97
C TRP A 181 -1.96 7.19 13.95
N GLY A 182 -2.11 6.79 12.69
CA GLY A 182 -1.28 7.27 11.59
C GLY A 182 -1.40 8.77 11.36
N MET A 183 -2.56 9.37 11.65
CA MET A 183 -2.74 10.83 11.61
C MET A 183 -1.95 11.50 12.73
N GLN A 184 -2.03 10.98 13.95
CA GLN A 184 -1.22 11.48 15.07
C GLN A 184 0.27 11.38 14.75
N TRP A 185 0.72 10.25 14.20
CA TRP A 185 2.09 10.08 13.76
C TRP A 185 2.50 11.16 12.74
N ALA A 186 1.67 11.42 11.73
CA ALA A 186 1.92 12.46 10.73
C ALA A 186 2.02 13.87 11.33
N LEU A 187 1.17 14.20 12.31
CA LEU A 187 1.18 15.49 13.01
C LEU A 187 2.39 15.69 13.93
N SER A 188 2.87 14.61 14.55
CA SER A 188 3.96 14.64 15.54
C SER A 188 5.19 13.85 15.10
N MET A 189 5.50 13.85 13.81
CA MET A 189 6.67 13.15 13.27
C MET A 189 7.94 13.62 13.99
N PRO A 190 8.74 12.70 14.57
CA PRO A 190 9.95 13.07 15.30
C PRO A 190 10.92 13.90 14.44
N LYS A 191 11.52 14.94 15.01
CA LYS A 191 12.52 15.78 14.32
C LYS A 191 13.68 14.97 13.71
N ALA A 192 14.09 13.89 14.37
CA ALA A 192 15.11 12.97 13.86
C ALA A 192 14.76 12.32 12.51
N ILE A 193 13.46 12.19 12.19
CA ILE A 193 12.99 11.70 10.89
C ILE A 193 12.99 12.83 9.85
N LEU A 194 12.56 14.04 10.25
CA LEU A 194 12.55 15.23 9.39
C LEU A 194 13.97 15.67 8.97
N GLU A 195 14.94 15.50 9.87
CA GLU A 195 16.35 15.87 9.70
C GLU A 195 17.22 14.72 9.16
N ALA A 196 16.63 13.55 8.90
CA ALA A 196 17.38 12.41 8.39
C ALA A 196 18.10 12.78 7.09
N PRO A 197 19.38 12.39 6.91
CA PRO A 197 20.10 12.68 5.67
C PRO A 197 19.29 12.17 4.48
N LYS A 198 18.92 13.09 3.59
CA LYS A 198 18.29 12.72 2.32
C LYS A 198 19.29 11.87 1.56
N ILE A 199 19.12 10.55 1.59
CA ILE A 199 19.89 9.65 0.75
C ILE A 199 19.42 9.96 -0.67
N ASN A 200 20.23 10.71 -1.41
CA ASN A 200 19.93 10.99 -2.80
C ASN A 200 20.13 9.67 -3.56
N VAL A 201 19.02 8.93 -3.72
CA VAL A 201 19.01 7.62 -4.39
C VAL A 201 19.51 7.75 -5.84
N MET A 202 19.39 8.97 -6.41
CA MET A 202 19.81 9.33 -7.77
C MET A 202 21.32 9.61 -7.91
N ASP A 203 22.05 10.05 -6.87
CA ASP A 203 23.46 10.45 -7.02
C ASP A 203 24.43 9.27 -7.19
N ARG A 204 23.95 8.04 -7.04
CA ARG A 204 24.75 6.82 -7.25
C ARG A 204 24.24 5.99 -8.42
N ILE A 205 23.77 6.62 -9.50
CA ILE A 205 23.52 5.94 -10.79
C ILE A 205 24.87 5.72 -11.48
N HIS A 206 25.73 4.92 -10.86
CA HIS A 206 26.67 4.09 -11.60
C HIS A 206 26.12 2.68 -11.49
N LEU A 207 25.13 2.39 -12.34
CA LEU A 207 24.79 1.00 -12.64
C LEU A 207 26.05 0.38 -13.23
N SER A 208 26.84 -0.31 -12.41
CA SER A 208 27.96 -1.11 -12.90
C SER A 208 27.40 -2.08 -13.94
N PRO A 209 27.94 -2.16 -15.17
CA PRO A 209 27.39 -2.98 -16.25
C PRO A 209 27.35 -4.50 -15.96
N ASN A 210 27.83 -4.94 -14.79
CA ASN A 210 28.33 -6.30 -14.61
C ASN A 210 27.44 -7.25 -13.78
N THR A 211 26.20 -6.92 -13.43
CA THR A 211 25.35 -7.83 -12.63
C THR A 211 24.49 -8.80 -13.46
N ASN A 212 24.64 -8.83 -14.79
CA ASN A 212 23.91 -9.77 -15.66
C ASN A 212 24.61 -11.13 -15.88
N GLY A 213 25.63 -11.49 -15.11
CA GLY A 213 26.36 -12.74 -15.39
C GLY A 213 27.08 -13.36 -14.20
N LEU A 214 26.36 -13.93 -13.24
CA LEU A 214 26.89 -14.99 -12.36
C LEU A 214 25.78 -15.88 -11.80
N ARG A 215 25.17 -16.65 -12.70
CA ARG A 215 24.72 -18.02 -12.40
C ARG A 215 25.30 -18.94 -13.48
N LYS A 216 26.59 -19.25 -13.38
CA LYS A 216 27.14 -20.43 -14.04
C LYS A 216 27.19 -21.55 -13.01
N SER A 217 26.43 -22.60 -13.30
CA SER A 217 26.45 -23.88 -12.61
C SER A 217 27.88 -24.43 -12.54
N HIS A 218 28.38 -24.67 -11.33
CA HIS A 218 29.52 -25.54 -11.13
C HIS A 218 29.07 -26.99 -11.32
N THR A 219 29.15 -27.49 -12.55
CA THR A 219 29.25 -28.93 -12.80
C THR A 219 30.71 -29.25 -13.06
N HIS A 220 31.41 -29.73 -12.03
CA HIS A 220 32.70 -30.40 -12.20
C HIS A 220 32.45 -31.75 -12.87
N GLY A 221 33.03 -31.93 -14.06
CA GLY A 221 33.21 -33.23 -14.65
C GLY A 221 34.32 -33.98 -13.93
N GLN A 222 34.00 -35.15 -13.37
CA GLN A 222 34.97 -36.22 -13.18
C GLN A 222 34.36 -37.52 -13.70
N THR A 223 35.09 -38.10 -14.65
CA THR A 223 34.97 -39.44 -15.19
C THR A 223 35.23 -40.49 -14.11
N GLY A 224 34.36 -41.49 -13.97
CA GLY A 224 34.64 -42.62 -13.07
C GLY A 224 33.50 -43.62 -12.87
N VAL A 225 33.46 -44.65 -13.72
CA VAL A 225 33.05 -46.05 -13.46
C VAL A 225 31.69 -46.33 -12.78
N ARG A 226 30.80 -46.98 -13.56
CA ARG A 226 29.59 -47.68 -13.10
C ARG A 226 29.93 -48.78 -12.07
N LYS A 227 29.29 -48.74 -10.90
CA LYS A 227 29.01 -49.95 -10.10
C LYS A 227 27.51 -50.01 -9.80
N ILE A 228 26.89 -51.06 -10.32
CA ILE A 228 25.53 -51.49 -9.98
C ILE A 228 25.65 -52.27 -8.66
N ALA A 229 24.86 -51.89 -7.66
CA ALA A 229 24.65 -52.70 -6.46
C ALA A 229 23.17 -52.69 -6.07
N THR A 230 22.75 -53.88 -5.64
CA THR A 230 21.41 -54.45 -5.50
C THR A 230 20.50 -53.81 -4.45
N LYS A 231 19.19 -53.88 -4.73
CA LYS A 231 18.08 -53.67 -3.79
C LYS A 231 18.22 -54.50 -2.51
N ALA A 232 17.85 -53.92 -1.38
CA ALA A 232 17.29 -54.65 -0.24
C ALA A 232 16.10 -53.87 0.33
N LYS A 233 14.91 -54.50 0.30
CA LYS A 233 13.74 -54.13 1.10
C LYS A 233 13.93 -54.71 2.51
N CYS A 234 13.60 -53.95 3.56
CA CYS A 234 12.99 -54.51 4.77
C CYS A 234 12.20 -53.43 5.54
N PHE A 235 11.12 -53.90 6.15
CA PHE A 235 10.00 -53.19 6.77
C PHE A 235 10.32 -52.55 8.13
N GLY A 236 9.49 -51.59 8.56
CA GLY A 236 9.34 -51.23 9.97
C GLY A 236 8.55 -49.94 10.21
N ASN A 237 7.25 -50.06 10.46
CA ASN A 237 6.33 -48.98 10.82
C ASN A 237 6.69 -48.32 12.17
N SER A 238 6.48 -47.00 12.29
CA SER A 238 5.86 -46.42 13.49
C SER A 238 5.36 -45.00 13.22
N VAL A 239 4.05 -44.90 13.09
CA VAL A 239 3.23 -43.69 13.20
C VAL A 239 3.25 -43.22 14.66
N PHE A 240 3.40 -41.93 14.91
CA PHE A 240 2.94 -41.32 16.17
C PHE A 240 2.07 -40.10 15.88
N ASN A 241 0.86 -40.17 16.43
CA ASN A 241 -0.25 -39.25 16.28
C ASN A 241 -0.08 -37.98 17.14
N CYS A 242 -0.67 -36.89 16.65
CA CYS A 242 -1.04 -35.70 17.43
C CYS A 242 -2.17 -36.00 18.43
N SER A 243 -2.07 -35.45 19.64
CA SER A 243 -3.13 -35.12 20.61
C SER A 243 -2.48 -34.13 21.61
N CYS A 244 -3.05 -33.03 22.08
CA CYS A 244 -4.39 -32.48 22.09
C CYS A 244 -4.34 -30.96 21.85
#